data_AF-A0A257RER1-F1
#
_entry.id   AF-A0A257RER1-F1
#
_cell.length_a   1.000
_cell.length_b   1.000
_cell.length_c   1.000
_cell.angle_alpha   90.00
_cell.angle_beta   90.00
_cell.angle_gamma   90.00
#
_symmetry.space_group_name_H-M   'P 1'
#
loop_
_entity.id
_entity.type
_entity.pdbx_description
1 polymer ?
#
loop_
_entity_poly.entity_id
_entity_poly.type
_entity_poly.pdbx_seq_one_letter_code
_entity_poly.pdbx_strand_id
1 'polypeptide(L)'
;MLPDTQPAYVASWIYVFGVTTLSALAVVILSGFILALKGPQWWHVSGIGHFVNSLHLWSVEIFFFAMVIHLWGKFFMAAWRGGRSLTWVTGVVTFLTSIATAFTGYVSQTNFDSQWISTQAKDGINSTGAGSFFNVLNFGQMLMWHIVLLPLVAVILTGLHVLMVRAKGVVPPFEEKVEAR
;
A
#
# COMPACT_ATOMS: atom_id res chain seq x y z
N MET A 1 -3.40 -27.00 11.19
CA MET A 1 -4.49 -26.11 11.64
C MET A 1 -3.97 -24.68 11.66
N LEU A 2 -4.69 -23.72 11.09
CA LEU A 2 -4.35 -22.29 11.25
C LEU A 2 -4.66 -21.88 12.70
N PRO A 3 -3.87 -21.00 13.33
CA PRO A 3 -4.18 -20.50 14.67
C PRO A 3 -5.57 -19.85 14.74
N ASP A 4 -6.36 -20.26 15.72
CA ASP A 4 -7.73 -19.82 16.01
C ASP A 4 -7.82 -18.87 17.21
N THR A 5 -6.75 -18.79 18.01
CA THR A 5 -6.65 -17.93 19.20
C THR A 5 -5.61 -16.82 19.00
N GLN A 6 -5.87 -15.65 19.57
CA GLN A 6 -4.93 -14.53 19.57
C GLN A 6 -4.06 -14.57 20.83
N PRO A 7 -2.72 -14.55 20.72
CA PRO A 7 -1.86 -14.49 21.89
C PRO A 7 -2.04 -13.19 22.68
N ALA A 8 -1.97 -13.25 24.01
CA ALA A 8 -2.20 -12.09 24.87
C ALA A 8 -1.28 -10.89 24.57
N TYR A 9 -0.04 -11.14 24.15
CA TYR A 9 0.92 -10.08 23.77
C TYR A 9 0.55 -9.31 22.49
N VAL A 10 -0.50 -9.75 21.78
CA VAL A 10 -1.06 -9.05 20.61
C VAL A 10 -2.17 -8.08 21.03
N ALA A 11 -2.59 -8.06 22.29
CA ALA A 11 -3.56 -7.10 22.84
C ALA A 11 -2.93 -5.71 23.05
N SER A 12 -2.44 -5.11 21.95
CA SER A 12 -1.85 -3.77 21.91
C SER A 12 -2.34 -3.03 20.67
N TRP A 13 -2.57 -1.72 20.82
CA TRP A 13 -3.10 -0.84 19.76
C TRP A 13 -2.26 -0.87 18.48
N ILE A 14 -0.95 -1.11 18.57
CA ILE A 14 -0.04 -1.16 17.42
C ILE A 14 -0.41 -2.26 16.41
N TYR A 15 -1.13 -3.30 16.83
CA TYR A 15 -1.57 -4.38 15.93
C TYR A 15 -2.80 -3.98 15.10
N VAL A 16 -3.52 -2.91 15.45
CA VAL A 16 -4.68 -2.41 14.70
C VAL A 16 -4.27 -1.89 13.33
N PHE A 17 -3.07 -1.30 13.18
CA PHE A 17 -2.67 -0.72 11.89
C PHE A 17 -2.58 -1.74 10.75
N GLY A 18 -2.29 -3.01 11.04
CA GLY A 18 -2.33 -4.04 10.00
C GLY A 18 -3.73 -4.20 9.41
N VAL A 19 -4.76 -4.27 10.25
CA VAL A 19 -6.16 -4.36 9.78
C VAL A 19 -6.64 -3.04 9.19
N THR A 20 -6.25 -1.89 9.75
CA THR A 20 -6.59 -0.58 9.16
C THR A 20 -6.02 -0.44 7.75
N THR A 21 -4.78 -0.84 7.52
CA THR A 21 -4.17 -0.84 6.18
C THR A 21 -4.92 -1.78 5.22
N LEU A 22 -5.32 -2.98 5.65
CA LEU A 22 -6.11 -3.89 4.82
C LEU A 22 -7.51 -3.34 4.48
N SER A 23 -8.19 -2.77 5.47
CA SER A 23 -9.51 -2.16 5.27
C SER A 23 -9.42 -0.96 4.33
N ALA A 24 -8.41 -0.10 4.50
CA ALA A 24 -8.18 1.03 3.60
C ALA A 24 -7.87 0.56 2.18
N LEU A 25 -7.05 -0.49 2.00
CA LEU A 25 -6.79 -1.09 0.69
C LEU A 25 -8.09 -1.55 0.01
N ALA A 26 -8.99 -2.20 0.75
CA ALA A 26 -10.28 -2.63 0.21
C ALA A 26 -11.09 -1.44 -0.31
N VAL A 27 -11.15 -0.34 0.45
CA VAL A 27 -11.88 0.88 0.03
C VAL A 27 -11.20 1.55 -1.16
N VAL A 28 -9.86 1.64 -1.19
CA VAL A 28 -9.09 2.16 -2.34
C VAL A 28 -9.41 1.36 -3.59
N ILE A 29 -9.37 0.03 -3.53
CA ILE A 29 -9.65 -0.84 -4.67
C ILE A 29 -11.11 -0.68 -5.15
N LEU A 30 -12.08 -0.73 -4.23
CA LEU A 30 -13.50 -0.61 -4.57
C LEU A 30 -13.84 0.76 -5.20
N SER A 31 -13.38 1.85 -4.58
CA SER A 31 -13.58 3.20 -5.11
C SER A 31 -12.87 3.38 -6.46
N GLY A 32 -11.66 2.83 -6.62
CA GLY A 32 -10.90 2.85 -7.87
C GLY A 32 -11.60 2.13 -9.00
N PHE A 33 -12.19 0.96 -8.72
CA PHE A 33 -13.02 0.24 -9.70
C PHE A 33 -14.24 1.06 -10.15
N ILE A 34 -14.93 1.74 -9.21
CA ILE A 34 -16.06 2.60 -9.55
C ILE A 34 -15.63 3.75 -10.47
N LEU A 35 -14.50 4.40 -10.16
CA LEU A 35 -13.94 5.46 -11.00
C LEU A 35 -13.55 4.94 -12.39
N ALA A 36 -12.88 3.79 -12.46
CA ALA A 36 -12.46 3.18 -13.70
C ALA A 36 -13.64 2.85 -14.64
N LEU A 37 -14.79 2.42 -14.09
CA LEU A 37 -15.99 2.13 -14.88
C LEU A 37 -16.61 3.37 -15.54
N LYS A 38 -16.39 4.56 -14.98
CA LYS A 38 -16.95 5.83 -15.48
C LYS A 38 -15.94 6.66 -16.29
N GLY A 39 -14.65 6.36 -16.11
CA GLY A 39 -13.55 7.02 -16.80
C GLY A 39 -13.14 8.37 -16.18
N PRO A 40 -11.95 8.88 -16.54
CA PRO A 40 -11.32 9.99 -15.84
C PRO A 40 -12.01 11.35 -15.98
N GLN A 41 -12.87 11.54 -16.97
CA GLN A 41 -13.64 12.78 -17.08
C GLN A 41 -14.78 12.86 -16.06
N TRP A 42 -15.31 11.72 -15.61
CA TRP A 42 -16.54 11.68 -14.83
C TRP A 42 -16.43 12.40 -13.48
N TRP A 43 -15.29 12.25 -12.79
CA TRP A 43 -15.07 12.92 -11.50
C TRP A 43 -14.85 14.42 -11.61
N HIS A 44 -14.68 14.99 -12.80
CA HIS A 44 -14.59 16.45 -12.97
C HIS A 44 -15.97 17.10 -13.15
N VAL A 45 -16.94 16.35 -13.68
CA VAL A 45 -18.24 16.90 -14.12
C VAL A 45 -19.43 16.43 -13.29
N SER A 46 -19.24 15.50 -12.35
CA SER A 46 -20.32 14.92 -11.54
C SER A 46 -20.05 15.08 -10.05
N GLY A 47 -21.03 15.57 -9.28
CA GLY A 47 -20.91 15.63 -7.81
C GLY A 47 -20.71 14.25 -7.16
N ILE A 48 -21.34 13.20 -7.70
CA ILE A 48 -21.09 11.82 -7.26
C ILE A 48 -19.68 11.38 -7.64
N GLY A 49 -19.21 11.72 -8.85
CA GLY A 49 -17.84 11.44 -9.27
C GLY A 49 -16.80 12.11 -8.38
N HIS A 50 -17.00 13.39 -8.04
CA HIS A 50 -16.18 14.14 -7.07
C HIS A 50 -16.16 13.47 -5.70
N PHE A 51 -17.31 13.00 -5.20
CA PHE A 51 -17.38 12.26 -3.94
C PHE A 51 -16.59 10.95 -3.99
N VAL A 52 -16.77 10.13 -5.03
CA VAL A 52 -16.04 8.85 -5.14
C VAL A 52 -14.53 9.09 -5.30
N ASN A 53 -14.13 10.12 -6.05
CA ASN A 53 -12.73 10.51 -6.18
C ASN A 53 -12.13 10.97 -4.84
N SER A 54 -12.90 11.74 -4.06
CA SER A 54 -12.50 12.15 -2.71
C SER A 54 -12.38 10.95 -1.77
N LEU A 55 -13.32 10.01 -1.83
CA LEU A 55 -13.27 8.76 -1.08
C LEU A 55 -12.02 7.94 -1.44
N HIS A 56 -11.69 7.87 -2.73
CA HIS A 56 -10.48 7.19 -3.20
C HIS A 56 -9.23 7.84 -2.62
N LEU A 57 -9.08 9.17 -2.77
CA LEU A 57 -7.94 9.93 -2.24
C LEU A 57 -7.77 9.76 -0.73
N TRP A 58 -8.82 10.00 0.06
CA TRP A 58 -8.74 9.87 1.52
C TRP A 58 -8.46 8.45 2.00
N SER A 59 -8.95 7.44 1.25
CA SER A 59 -8.62 6.05 1.55
C SER A 59 -7.14 5.74 1.29
N VAL A 60 -6.54 6.36 0.27
CA VAL A 60 -5.09 6.28 0.00
C VAL A 60 -4.29 6.93 1.14
N GLU A 61 -4.69 8.11 1.61
CA GLU A 61 -4.04 8.80 2.74
C GLU A 61 -4.05 7.94 4.01
N ILE A 62 -5.22 7.38 4.36
CA ILE A 62 -5.37 6.47 5.51
C ILE A 62 -4.53 5.19 5.31
N PHE A 63 -4.53 4.64 4.09
CA PHE A 63 -3.76 3.46 3.74
C PHE A 63 -2.25 3.66 4.00
N PHE A 64 -1.67 4.75 3.49
CA PHE A 64 -0.25 5.04 3.70
C PHE A 64 0.07 5.42 5.14
N PHE A 65 -0.77 6.25 5.78
CA PHE A 65 -0.60 6.61 7.19
C PHE A 65 -0.55 5.36 8.07
N ALA A 66 -1.53 4.46 7.92
CA ALA A 66 -1.56 3.22 8.67
C ALA A 66 -0.41 2.29 8.30
N MET A 67 -0.03 2.22 7.02
CA MET A 67 1.04 1.34 6.56
C MET A 67 2.41 1.77 7.08
N VAL A 68 2.70 3.07 7.15
CA VAL A 68 3.97 3.56 7.71
C VAL A 68 4.06 3.23 9.20
N ILE A 69 2.99 3.45 9.96
CA ILE A 69 2.95 3.08 11.39
C ILE A 69 3.08 1.56 11.55
N HIS A 70 2.39 0.78 10.71
CA HIS A 70 2.52 -0.67 10.69
C HIS A 70 3.97 -1.10 10.43
N LEU A 71 4.62 -0.54 9.41
CA LEU A 71 6.00 -0.83 9.04
C LEU A 71 6.94 -0.49 10.19
N TRP A 72 6.93 0.75 10.68
CA TRP A 72 7.83 1.18 11.76
C TRP A 72 7.58 0.41 13.06
N GLY A 73 6.31 0.22 13.43
CA GLY A 73 5.94 -0.55 14.61
C GLY A 73 6.50 -1.98 14.53
N LYS A 74 6.31 -2.66 13.40
CA LYS A 74 6.83 -4.02 13.20
C LYS A 74 8.35 -4.05 13.03
N PHE A 75 8.96 -2.96 12.59
CA PHE A 75 10.40 -2.84 12.59
C PHE A 75 10.94 -2.80 14.03
N PHE A 76 10.50 -1.85 14.85
CA PHE A 76 11.01 -1.71 16.22
C PHE A 76 10.63 -2.89 17.13
N MET A 77 9.57 -3.63 16.81
CA MET A 77 9.20 -4.88 17.49
C MET A 77 9.99 -6.10 17.00
N ALA A 78 10.96 -5.93 16.10
CA ALA A 78 11.76 -7.01 15.50
C ALA A 78 10.91 -8.13 14.90
N ALA A 79 9.82 -7.78 14.19
CA ALA A 79 8.85 -8.74 13.66
C ALA A 79 9.42 -9.70 12.60
N TRP A 80 10.60 -9.40 12.06
CA TRP A 80 11.35 -10.26 11.13
C TRP A 80 11.99 -11.49 11.81
N ARG A 81 12.07 -11.51 13.15
CA ARG A 81 12.77 -12.55 13.92
C ARG A 81 12.00 -13.87 13.90
N GLY A 82 12.65 -14.96 14.31
CA GLY A 82 12.04 -16.29 14.47
C GLY A 82 11.43 -16.86 13.18
N GLY A 83 12.17 -16.79 12.08
CA GLY A 83 11.76 -17.35 10.78
C GLY A 83 10.76 -16.49 9.98
N ARG A 84 10.51 -15.24 10.38
CA ARG A 84 9.55 -14.31 9.73
C ARG A 84 10.22 -13.28 8.81
N SER A 85 11.49 -13.48 8.45
CA SER A 85 12.24 -12.58 7.57
C SER A 85 11.55 -12.40 6.21
N LEU A 86 11.04 -13.49 5.61
CA LEU A 86 10.27 -13.41 4.35
C LEU A 86 8.94 -12.66 4.51
N THR A 87 8.26 -12.82 5.65
CA THR A 87 7.05 -12.03 5.95
C THR A 87 7.38 -10.54 6.00
N TRP A 88 8.50 -10.18 6.62
CA TRP A 88 8.98 -8.80 6.66
C TRP A 88 9.34 -8.27 5.26
N VAL A 89 10.14 -9.01 4.49
CA VAL A 89 10.55 -8.62 3.14
C VAL A 89 9.35 -8.41 2.22
N THR A 90 8.35 -9.30 2.27
CA THR A 90 7.13 -9.10 1.47
C THR A 90 6.33 -7.88 1.90
N GLY A 91 6.34 -7.50 3.18
CA GLY A 91 5.77 -6.23 3.64
C GLY A 91 6.49 -5.03 3.01
N VAL A 92 7.83 -5.04 3.00
CA VAL A 92 8.64 -3.98 2.37
C VAL A 92 8.39 -3.91 0.86
N VAL A 93 8.39 -5.04 0.16
CA VAL A 93 8.12 -5.09 -1.28
C VAL A 93 6.70 -4.57 -1.59
N THR A 94 5.71 -4.97 -0.78
CA THR A 94 4.34 -4.46 -0.91
C THR A 94 4.29 -2.94 -0.75
N PHE A 95 4.98 -2.39 0.26
CA PHE A 95 5.06 -0.94 0.48
C PHE A 95 5.68 -0.20 -0.72
N LEU A 96 6.79 -0.71 -1.27
CA LEU A 96 7.42 -0.13 -2.46
C LEU A 96 6.51 -0.20 -3.69
N THR A 97 5.83 -1.33 -3.90
CA THR A 97 4.81 -1.46 -4.96
C THR A 97 3.69 -0.44 -4.75
N SER A 98 3.19 -0.27 -3.53
CA SER A 98 2.17 0.72 -3.21
C SER A 98 2.62 2.15 -3.52
N ILE A 99 3.87 2.52 -3.22
CA ILE A 99 4.42 3.83 -3.59
C ILE A 99 4.36 4.03 -5.11
N ALA A 100 4.77 3.04 -5.90
CA ALA A 100 4.68 3.11 -7.36
C ALA A 100 3.22 3.22 -7.85
N THR A 101 2.30 2.46 -7.25
CA THR A 101 0.86 2.56 -7.53
C THR A 101 0.35 3.96 -7.23
N ALA A 102 0.67 4.54 -6.08
CA ALA A 102 0.22 5.88 -5.70
C ALA A 102 0.79 6.93 -6.65
N PHE A 103 2.08 6.85 -6.97
CA PHE A 103 2.74 7.75 -7.91
C PHE A 103 2.03 7.78 -9.26
N THR A 104 1.73 6.62 -9.85
CA THR A 104 0.98 6.52 -11.11
C THR A 104 -0.44 7.10 -11.02
N GLY A 105 -1.05 7.06 -9.83
CA GLY A 105 -2.35 7.71 -9.55
C GLY A 105 -2.25 9.23 -9.51
N TYR A 106 -1.27 9.79 -8.80
CA TYR A 106 -1.05 11.24 -8.73
C TYR A 106 -0.80 11.86 -10.10
N VAL A 107 0.01 11.23 -10.95
CA VAL A 107 0.26 11.72 -12.32
C VAL A 107 -0.94 11.53 -13.25
N SER A 108 -2.00 10.84 -12.81
CA SER A 108 -3.23 10.60 -13.56
C SER A 108 -4.40 11.51 -13.15
N GLN A 109 -4.19 12.49 -12.26
CA GLN A 109 -5.29 13.35 -11.77
C GLN A 109 -5.77 14.44 -12.74
N THR A 110 -5.12 14.61 -13.89
CA THR A 110 -5.47 15.59 -14.93
C THR A 110 -5.65 17.02 -14.41
N ASN A 111 -4.81 17.42 -13.45
CA ASN A 111 -4.76 18.74 -12.84
C ASN A 111 -3.33 19.31 -12.87
N PHE A 112 -3.15 20.55 -12.39
CA PHE A 112 -1.83 21.19 -12.38
C PHE A 112 -0.79 20.42 -11.55
N ASP A 113 -1.21 19.83 -10.43
CA ASP A 113 -0.33 19.04 -9.56
C ASP A 113 0.22 17.80 -10.29
N SER A 114 -0.64 17.06 -11.00
CA SER A 114 -0.21 15.91 -11.80
C SER A 114 0.81 16.26 -12.88
N GLN A 115 0.69 17.44 -13.50
CA GLN A 115 1.67 17.94 -14.49
C GLN A 115 3.00 18.28 -13.81
N TRP A 116 2.96 18.93 -12.65
CA TRP A 116 4.14 19.25 -11.87
C TRP A 116 4.86 17.97 -11.41
N ILE A 117 4.15 17.03 -10.79
CA ILE A 117 4.72 15.75 -10.32
C ILE A 117 5.34 14.97 -11.48
N SER A 118 4.64 14.87 -12.60
CA SER A 118 5.13 14.13 -13.77
C SER A 118 6.40 14.75 -14.37
N THR A 119 6.44 16.08 -14.50
CA THR A 119 7.62 16.78 -15.03
C THR A 119 8.82 16.70 -14.08
N GLN A 120 8.62 16.80 -12.77
CA GLN A 120 9.69 16.62 -11.78
C GLN A 120 10.21 15.18 -11.75
N ALA A 121 9.34 14.18 -11.90
CA ALA A 121 9.73 12.78 -11.90
C ALA A 121 10.45 12.33 -13.19
N LYS A 122 10.13 12.96 -14.33
CA LYS A 122 10.65 12.59 -15.65
C LYS A 122 12.17 12.45 -15.68
N ASP A 123 12.90 13.47 -15.23
CA ASP A 123 14.36 13.49 -15.39
C ASP A 123 15.03 12.45 -14.49
N GLY A 124 14.49 12.24 -13.29
CA GLY A 124 14.92 11.15 -12.40
C GLY A 124 14.74 9.79 -13.06
N ILE A 125 13.57 9.51 -13.64
CA ILE A 125 13.29 8.22 -14.29
C ILE A 125 14.13 8.05 -15.57
N ASN A 126 14.26 9.09 -16.38
CA ASN A 126 15.06 9.06 -17.61
C ASN A 126 16.54 8.80 -17.32
N SER A 127 17.08 9.33 -16.22
CA SER A 127 18.48 9.11 -15.82
C SER A 127 18.81 7.63 -15.55
N THR A 128 17.81 6.82 -15.19
CA THR A 128 17.96 5.37 -14.98
C THR A 128 17.88 4.55 -16.28
N GLY A 129 17.54 5.18 -17.42
CA GLY A 129 17.22 4.51 -18.68
C GLY A 129 15.79 3.97 -18.77
N ALA A 130 15.05 3.93 -17.66
CA ALA A 130 13.68 3.39 -17.61
C ALA A 130 12.65 4.23 -18.39
N GLY A 131 12.92 5.51 -18.65
CA GLY A 131 11.99 6.42 -19.31
C GLY A 131 11.56 6.03 -20.73
N SER A 132 12.35 5.18 -21.40
CA SER A 132 12.00 4.60 -22.71
C SER A 132 10.81 3.64 -22.63
N PHE A 133 10.62 3.00 -21.48
CA PHE A 133 9.52 2.05 -21.22
C PHE A 133 8.46 2.63 -20.29
N PHE A 134 8.84 3.45 -19.31
CA PHE A 134 7.96 4.04 -18.30
C PHE A 134 7.91 5.56 -18.47
N ASN A 135 7.11 6.03 -19.42
CA ASN A 135 6.99 7.45 -19.75
C ASN A 135 5.94 8.12 -18.87
N VAL A 136 6.39 8.79 -17.81
CA VAL A 136 5.51 9.46 -16.85
C VAL A 136 4.69 10.62 -17.44
N LEU A 137 5.11 11.18 -18.57
CA LEU A 137 4.35 12.20 -19.30
C LEU A 137 3.21 11.58 -20.12
N ASN A 138 3.20 10.26 -20.33
CA ASN A 138 2.14 9.58 -21.05
C ASN A 138 1.00 9.21 -20.09
N PHE A 139 -0.04 10.05 -20.08
CA PHE A 139 -1.25 9.85 -19.29
C PHE A 139 -1.87 8.45 -19.48
N GLY A 140 -2.08 8.02 -20.73
CA GLY A 140 -2.71 6.74 -21.02
C GLY A 140 -1.90 5.57 -20.45
N GLN A 141 -0.57 5.63 -20.57
CA GLN A 141 0.30 4.63 -19.98
C GLN A 141 0.23 4.64 -18.45
N MET A 142 0.37 5.81 -17.82
CA MET A 142 0.33 5.93 -16.35
C MET A 142 -0.99 5.47 -15.77
N LEU A 143 -2.12 5.81 -16.42
CA LEU A 143 -3.44 5.34 -16.02
C LEU A 143 -3.54 3.82 -16.12
N MET A 144 -3.04 3.20 -17.20
CA MET A 144 -3.07 1.75 -17.36
C MET A 144 -2.21 1.00 -16.33
N TRP A 145 -1.04 1.54 -15.98
CA TRP A 145 -0.26 1.02 -14.85
C TRP A 145 -1.02 1.12 -13.53
N HIS A 146 -1.67 2.26 -13.30
CA HIS A 146 -2.36 2.58 -12.06
C HIS A 146 -3.62 1.75 -11.83
N ILE A 147 -4.40 1.41 -12.87
CA ILE A 147 -5.70 0.73 -12.70
C ILE A 147 -5.64 -0.79 -12.92
N VAL A 148 -4.56 -1.32 -13.52
CA VAL A 148 -4.44 -2.76 -13.83
C VAL A 148 -3.27 -3.39 -13.08
N LEU A 149 -2.04 -3.21 -13.59
CA LEU A 149 -0.91 -4.05 -13.22
C LEU A 149 -0.43 -3.79 -11.79
N LEU A 150 -0.23 -2.53 -11.40
CA LEU A 150 0.31 -2.21 -10.07
C LEU A 150 -0.67 -2.56 -8.94
N PRO A 151 -1.98 -2.27 -9.02
CA PRO A 151 -2.93 -2.72 -8.02
C PRO A 151 -3.02 -4.24 -7.92
N LEU A 152 -3.00 -4.95 -9.06
CA LEU A 152 -3.06 -6.42 -9.07
C LEU A 152 -1.86 -7.01 -8.32
N VAL A 153 -0.65 -6.52 -8.62
CA VAL A 153 0.57 -6.94 -7.92
C VAL A 153 0.48 -6.60 -6.42
N ALA A 154 0.02 -5.41 -6.05
CA ALA A 154 -0.14 -5.01 -4.64
C ALA A 154 -1.12 -5.92 -3.88
N VAL A 155 -2.26 -6.28 -4.49
CA VAL A 155 -3.26 -7.19 -3.91
C VAL A 155 -2.69 -8.59 -3.75
N ILE A 156 -2.00 -9.13 -4.76
CA ILE A 156 -1.36 -10.44 -4.70
C ILE A 156 -0.30 -10.49 -3.59
N LEU A 157 0.59 -9.49 -3.55
CA LEU A 157 1.63 -9.40 -2.52
C LEU A 157 1.03 -9.28 -1.11
N THR A 158 -0.03 -8.50 -0.95
CA THR A 158 -0.77 -8.39 0.31
C THR A 158 -1.39 -9.73 0.72
N GLY A 159 -2.00 -10.46 -0.23
CA GLY A 159 -2.52 -11.80 0.01
C GLY A 159 -1.44 -12.77 0.51
N LEU A 160 -0.29 -12.82 -0.18
CA LEU A 160 0.86 -13.62 0.22
C LEU A 160 1.39 -13.23 1.60
N HIS A 161 1.48 -11.92 1.87
CA HIS A 161 1.91 -11.40 3.17
C HIS A 161 1.00 -11.87 4.31
N VAL A 162 -0.32 -11.73 4.14
CA VAL A 162 -1.31 -12.17 5.14
C VAL A 162 -1.28 -13.68 5.33
N LEU A 163 -1.14 -14.47 4.26
CA LEU A 163 -1.02 -15.93 4.35
C LEU A 163 0.20 -16.35 5.18
N MET A 164 1.35 -15.70 4.99
CA MET A 164 2.54 -15.97 5.80
C MET A 164 2.36 -15.57 7.27
N VAL A 165 1.69 -14.46 7.55
CA VAL A 165 1.33 -14.06 8.92
C VAL A 165 0.42 -15.10 9.55
N ARG A 166 -0.59 -15.60 8.83
CA ARG A 166 -1.51 -16.63 9.32
C ARG A 166 -0.82 -17.98 9.56
N ALA A 167 0.17 -18.33 8.73
CA ALA A 167 0.93 -19.56 8.86
C ALA A 167 1.93 -19.55 10.04
N LYS A 168 2.59 -18.42 10.31
CA LYS A 168 3.68 -18.31 11.31
C LYS A 168 3.27 -17.63 12.61
N GLY A 169 2.09 -17.01 12.64
CA GLY A 169 1.63 -16.19 13.75
C GLY A 169 2.49 -14.93 13.98
N VAL A 170 2.10 -14.16 14.98
CA VAL A 170 2.83 -12.96 15.42
C VAL A 170 4.11 -13.35 16.14
N VAL A 171 5.15 -12.52 16.04
CA VAL A 171 6.40 -12.74 16.78
C VAL A 171 6.15 -12.65 18.30
N PRO A 172 6.64 -13.60 19.10
CA PRO A 172 6.64 -13.46 20.56
C PRO A 172 7.52 -12.29 21.01
N PRO A 173 7.24 -11.67 22.17
CA PRO A 173 8.11 -10.66 22.77
C PRO A 173 9.51 -11.24 23.07
N PHE A 174 10.47 -10.35 23.33
CA PHE A 174 11.78 -10.80 23.82
C PHE A 174 11.62 -11.48 25.17
N GLU A 175 12.39 -12.55 25.39
CA GLU A 175 12.42 -13.23 26.68
C GLU A 175 12.96 -12.27 27.74
N GLU A 176 12.25 -12.20 28.87
CA GLU A 176 12.73 -11.47 30.03
C GLU A 176 13.92 -12.25 30.61
N LYS A 177 15.10 -11.63 30.67
CA LYS A 177 16.23 -12.21 31.39
C LYS A 177 15.85 -12.20 32.87
N VAL A 178 15.44 -13.34 33.40
CA VAL A 178 15.28 -13.50 34.84
C VAL A 178 16.69 -13.41 35.44
N GLU A 179 17.05 -12.24 35.98
CA GLU A 179 18.24 -12.14 36.81
C GLU A 179 18.04 -13.07 38.01
N ALA A 180 18.88 -14.10 38.10
CA ALA A 180 18.92 -14.98 39.25
C ALA A 180 19.26 -14.12 40.47
N ARG A 181 18.26 -13.89 41.33
CA ARG A 181 18.45 -13.30 42.65
C ARG A 181 19.13 -14.29 43.58
#